data_AF-A0A5J4V6J0-F1
#
_entry.id   AF-A0A5J4V6J0-F1
#
_cell.length_a   1.000
_cell.length_b   1.000
_cell.length_c   1.000
_cell.angle_alpha   90.00
_cell.angle_beta   90.00
_cell.angle_gamma   90.00
#
_symmetry.space_group_name_H-M   'P 1'
#
loop_
_entity.id
_entity.type
_entity.pdbx_description
1 polymer ?
#
loop_
_entity_poly.entity_id
_entity_poly.type
_entity_poly.pdbx_seq_one_letter_code
_entity_poly.pdbx_strand_id
1 'polypeptide(L)'
;MHWCPYPNCQYVIIKKGLITDVKCICGHEFCFVCQKDAHMPATCKMVDDWLTMIKKDSQTSKWIYMNTKPCPKCKKPIEKNQGCNLMTCRNCKFSFCWICLGDWATHSNHFNCNTPLKVVKELKQKQEKEKKDAQYLLELEKAFASGSLRVTC
;
A
#
# COMPACT_ATOMS: atom_id res chain seq x y z
N MET A 1 -0.22 -33.78 13.77
CA MET A 1 0.34 -33.98 12.42
C MET A 1 -0.18 -32.86 11.54
N HIS A 2 0.66 -32.23 10.72
CA HIS A 2 0.24 -31.15 9.79
C HIS A 2 0.89 -31.33 8.43
N TRP A 3 0.16 -30.99 7.37
CA TRP A 3 0.69 -30.89 6.01
C TRP A 3 1.62 -29.69 5.88
N CYS A 4 2.64 -29.81 5.03
CA CYS A 4 3.45 -28.66 4.65
C CYS A 4 2.58 -27.64 3.89
N PRO A 5 2.56 -26.36 4.28
CA PRO A 5 1.75 -25.33 3.62
C PRO A 5 2.33 -24.89 2.25
N TYR A 6 3.53 -25.36 1.88
CA TYR A 6 4.16 -24.97 0.63
C TYR A 6 3.37 -25.50 -0.58
N PRO A 7 3.12 -24.68 -1.62
CA PRO A 7 2.37 -25.09 -2.79
C PRO A 7 2.94 -26.38 -3.41
N ASN A 8 2.05 -27.32 -3.75
CA ASN A 8 2.38 -28.61 -4.35
C ASN A 8 3.27 -29.55 -3.49
N CYS A 9 3.51 -29.23 -2.22
CA CYS A 9 4.20 -30.12 -1.31
C CYS A 9 3.22 -31.10 -0.65
N GLN A 10 3.49 -32.40 -0.77
CA GLN A 10 2.65 -33.46 -0.19
C GLN A 10 3.27 -34.10 1.07
N TYR A 11 4.28 -33.46 1.67
CA TYR A 11 4.90 -33.97 2.89
C TYR A 11 4.09 -33.59 4.13
N VAL A 12 4.02 -34.53 5.08
CA VAL A 12 3.39 -34.36 6.39
C VAL A 12 4.47 -34.33 7.46
N ILE A 13 4.33 -33.40 8.40
CA ILE A 13 5.24 -33.26 9.53
C ILE A 13 4.55 -33.74 10.81
N ILE A 14 5.29 -34.57 11.55
CA ILE A 14 4.91 -35.06 12.87
C ILE A 14 5.87 -34.41 13.87
N LYS A 15 5.35 -33.46 14.63
CA LYS A 15 6.13 -32.73 15.62
C LYS A 15 6.44 -33.61 16.83
N LYS A 16 7.70 -33.63 17.25
CA LYS A 16 8.17 -34.13 18.56
C LYS A 16 8.98 -33.01 19.23
N GLY A 17 8.67 -32.68 20.49
CA GLY A 17 9.38 -31.63 21.24
C GLY A 17 8.64 -30.28 21.34
N LEU A 18 9.32 -29.30 21.92
CA LEU A 18 8.71 -28.02 22.30
C LEU A 18 8.79 -26.94 21.21
N ILE A 19 9.88 -26.93 20.42
CA ILE A 19 10.13 -25.90 19.37
C ILE A 19 8.98 -25.87 18.36
N THR A 20 8.36 -24.70 18.16
CA THR A 20 7.20 -24.57 17.26
C THR A 20 7.56 -24.56 15.79
N ASP A 21 8.73 -24.03 15.45
CA ASP A 21 9.16 -23.89 14.07
C ASP A 21 9.76 -25.20 13.56
N VAL A 22 9.35 -25.61 12.37
CA VAL A 22 9.73 -26.88 11.76
C VAL A 22 10.19 -26.66 10.34
N LYS A 23 11.14 -27.48 9.90
CA LYS A 23 11.64 -27.52 8.52
C LYS A 23 11.09 -28.75 7.81
N CYS A 24 10.40 -28.55 6.70
CA CYS A 24 9.98 -29.62 5.81
C CYS A 24 11.16 -30.15 4.99
N ILE A 25 11.04 -31.38 4.49
CA ILE A 25 12.01 -32.00 3.56
C ILE A 25 12.11 -31.20 2.26
N CYS A 26 11.04 -30.53 1.82
CA CYS A 26 11.10 -29.61 0.67
C CYS A 26 11.90 -28.32 0.93
N GLY A 27 12.42 -28.13 2.15
CA GLY A 27 13.19 -26.97 2.57
C GLY A 27 12.35 -25.82 3.13
N HIS A 28 11.02 -25.87 3.07
CA HIS A 28 10.17 -24.83 3.63
C HIS A 28 10.13 -24.89 5.16
N GLU A 29 10.39 -23.76 5.80
CA GLU A 29 10.36 -23.57 7.25
C GLU A 29 9.09 -22.79 7.65
N PHE A 30 8.35 -23.32 8.62
CA PHE A 30 7.08 -22.74 9.06
C PHE A 30 6.77 -23.08 10.52
N CYS A 31 5.88 -22.30 11.14
CA CYS A 31 5.39 -22.56 12.48
C CYS A 31 4.36 -23.69 12.49
N PHE A 32 4.63 -24.77 13.23
CA PHE A 32 3.72 -25.92 13.33
C PHE A 32 2.36 -25.59 13.96
N VAL A 33 2.26 -24.49 14.72
CA VAL A 33 1.04 -24.09 15.43
C VAL A 33 0.12 -23.26 14.55
N CYS A 34 0.64 -22.20 13.93
CA CYS A 34 -0.17 -21.27 13.14
C CYS A 34 -0.03 -21.44 11.62
N GLN A 35 0.87 -22.32 11.16
CA GLN A 35 1.16 -22.61 9.75
C GLN A 35 1.66 -21.42 8.91
N LYS A 36 2.00 -20.29 9.54
CA LYS A 36 2.68 -19.15 8.92
C LYS A 36 4.19 -19.41 8.87
N ASP A 37 4.94 -18.54 8.19
CA ASP A 37 6.39 -18.61 8.14
C ASP A 37 7.02 -18.76 9.54
N ALA A 38 8.14 -19.46 9.61
CA ALA A 38 8.89 -19.64 10.85
C ALA A 38 9.21 -18.27 11.45
N HIS A 39 8.86 -18.08 12.71
CA HIS A 39 8.77 -16.75 13.30
C HIS A 39 9.32 -16.68 14.73
N MET A 40 10.02 -17.71 15.21
CA MET A 40 10.76 -17.62 16.46
C MET A 40 11.84 -16.51 16.37
N PRO A 41 12.01 -15.66 17.40
CA PRO A 41 11.44 -15.78 18.76
C PRO A 41 10.05 -15.14 18.96
N ALA A 42 9.45 -14.56 17.93
CA ALA A 42 8.11 -13.96 18.05
C ALA A 42 7.04 -15.03 18.29
N THR A 43 6.03 -14.70 19.08
CA THR A 43 4.89 -15.61 19.32
C THR A 43 3.91 -15.57 18.15
N CYS A 44 3.09 -16.63 18.01
CA CYS A 44 2.03 -16.67 17.00
C CYS A 44 1.09 -15.45 17.09
N LYS A 45 0.80 -14.98 18.31
CA LYS A 45 -0.02 -13.80 18.57
C LYS A 45 0.62 -12.52 18.02
N MET A 46 1.92 -12.32 18.27
CA MET A 46 2.64 -11.14 17.76
C MET A 46 2.62 -11.09 16.22
N VAL A 47 2.82 -12.24 15.57
CA VAL A 47 2.74 -12.32 14.10
C VAL A 47 1.33 -12.01 13.61
N ASP A 48 0.30 -12.50 14.31
CA ASP A 48 -1.10 -12.22 13.96
C ASP A 48 -1.46 -10.74 14.12
N ASP A 49 -1.06 -10.13 15.23
CA ASP A 49 -1.23 -8.69 15.49
C ASP A 49 -0.51 -7.87 14.41
N TRP A 50 0.72 -8.24 14.05
CA TRP A 50 1.51 -7.58 13.01
C TRP A 50 0.87 -7.66 11.62
N LEU A 51 0.43 -8.86 11.20
CA LEU A 51 -0.26 -9.04 9.92
C LEU A 51 -1.59 -8.25 9.88
N THR A 52 -2.29 -8.19 11.01
CA THR A 52 -3.51 -7.38 11.15
C THR A 52 -3.20 -5.88 10.99
N MET A 53 -2.12 -5.38 11.59
CA MET A 53 -1.68 -3.99 11.41
C MET A 53 -1.32 -3.70 9.95
N ILE A 54 -0.54 -4.55 9.28
CA ILE A 54 -0.22 -4.38 7.85
C ILE A 54 -1.47 -4.35 6.98
N LYS A 55 -2.44 -5.23 7.27
CA LYS A 55 -3.70 -5.24 6.54
C LYS A 55 -4.49 -3.95 6.73
N LYS A 56 -4.47 -3.35 7.92
CA LYS A 56 -5.11 -2.06 8.19
C LYS A 56 -4.36 -0.90 7.52
N ASP A 57 -3.04 -0.85 7.66
CA ASP A 57 -2.21 0.21 7.08
C ASP A 57 -2.26 0.20 5.55
N SER A 58 -2.20 -0.97 4.91
CA SER A 58 -2.32 -1.09 3.45
C SER A 58 -3.67 -0.60 2.91
N GLN A 59 -4.76 -0.77 3.67
CA GLN A 59 -6.08 -0.24 3.30
C GLN A 59 -6.15 1.29 3.46
N THR A 60 -5.59 1.81 4.57
CA THR A 60 -5.50 3.26 4.82
C THR A 60 -4.66 3.95 3.75
N SER A 61 -3.48 3.41 3.46
CA SER A 61 -2.56 3.94 2.44
C SER A 61 -3.20 3.92 1.04
N LYS A 62 -3.89 2.84 0.68
CA LYS A 62 -4.63 2.74 -0.59
C LYS A 62 -5.72 3.81 -0.67
N TRP A 63 -6.50 4.00 0.40
CA TRP A 63 -7.57 5.00 0.39
C TRP A 63 -7.03 6.42 0.24
N ILE A 64 -6.00 6.79 1.01
CA ILE A 64 -5.35 8.10 0.92
C ILE A 64 -4.93 8.36 -0.51
N TYR A 65 -4.27 7.39 -1.13
CA TYR A 65 -3.74 7.56 -2.47
C TYR A 65 -4.82 7.71 -3.55
N MET A 66 -5.92 6.98 -3.43
CA MET A 66 -7.01 7.05 -4.39
C MET A 66 -7.82 8.35 -4.28
N ASN A 67 -8.01 8.87 -3.07
CA ASN A 67 -8.95 9.95 -2.79
C ASN A 67 -8.30 11.32 -2.55
N THR A 68 -6.97 11.38 -2.42
CA THR A 68 -6.25 12.63 -2.18
C THR A 68 -5.34 13.01 -3.36
N LYS A 69 -4.91 14.28 -3.38
CA LYS A 69 -3.80 14.75 -4.23
C LYS A 69 -2.70 15.35 -3.34
N PRO A 70 -1.41 15.22 -3.72
CA PRO A 70 -0.33 15.82 -2.97
C PRO A 70 -0.36 17.34 -3.10
N CYS A 71 -0.10 18.05 -1.99
CA CYS A 71 0.15 19.49 -2.02
C CYS A 71 1.34 19.80 -2.94
N PRO A 72 1.25 20.74 -3.90
CA PRO A 72 2.36 21.06 -4.80
C PRO A 72 3.62 21.54 -4.05
N LYS A 73 3.45 22.24 -2.91
CA LYS A 73 4.54 22.79 -2.09
C LYS A 73 5.14 21.79 -1.09
N CYS A 74 4.33 21.16 -0.24
CA CYS A 74 4.82 20.31 0.85
C CYS A 74 4.49 18.81 0.71
N LYS A 75 3.91 18.39 -0.42
CA LYS A 75 3.57 17.01 -0.79
C LYS A 75 2.61 16.25 0.14
N LYS A 76 2.17 16.84 1.26
CA LYS A 76 1.15 16.26 2.14
C LYS A 76 -0.15 15.99 1.37
N PRO A 77 -0.82 14.84 1.59
CA PRO A 77 -2.06 14.49 0.92
C PRO A 77 -3.19 15.45 1.32
N ILE A 78 -3.97 15.88 0.33
CA ILE A 78 -5.12 16.78 0.50
C ILE A 78 -6.32 16.11 -0.16
N GLU A 79 -7.38 15.91 0.61
CA GLU A 79 -8.69 15.51 0.11
C GLU A 79 -9.42 16.70 -0.53
N LYS A 80 -10.18 16.44 -1.59
CA LYS A 80 -10.95 17.49 -2.25
C LYS A 80 -12.13 17.91 -1.36
N ASN A 81 -12.22 19.20 -1.03
CA ASN A 81 -13.44 19.74 -0.46
C ASN A 81 -14.50 19.86 -1.58
N GLN A 82 -15.73 19.38 -1.35
CA GLN A 82 -16.79 19.43 -2.35
C GLN A 82 -17.11 20.90 -2.72
N GLY A 83 -17.09 21.25 -4.01
CA GLY A 83 -17.65 22.52 -4.52
C GLY A 83 -16.70 23.52 -5.19
N CYS A 84 -15.40 23.58 -4.85
CA CYS A 84 -14.48 24.60 -5.40
C CYS A 84 -13.14 24.03 -5.88
N ASN A 85 -12.53 24.66 -6.89
CA ASN A 85 -11.21 24.30 -7.39
C ASN A 85 -10.07 24.98 -6.61
N LEU A 86 -10.37 26.01 -5.82
CA LEU A 86 -9.42 26.59 -4.88
C LEU A 86 -9.24 25.65 -3.69
N MET A 87 -8.02 25.18 -3.49
CA MET A 87 -7.63 24.37 -2.35
C MET A 87 -6.52 25.07 -1.57
N THR A 88 -6.64 25.09 -0.24
CA THR A 88 -5.61 25.63 0.66
C THR A 88 -5.05 24.50 1.52
N CYS A 89 -3.72 24.31 1.47
CA CYS A 89 -3.06 23.29 2.27
C CYS A 89 -3.15 23.63 3.77
N ARG A 90 -3.71 22.71 4.58
CA ARG A 90 -3.83 22.93 6.03
C ARG A 90 -2.45 23.07 6.72
N ASN A 91 -1.44 22.40 6.19
CA ASN A 91 -0.07 22.37 6.72
C ASN A 91 0.76 23.61 6.34
N CYS A 92 0.97 23.86 5.04
CA CYS A 92 1.84 24.95 4.58
C CYS A 92 1.10 26.22 4.14
N LYS A 93 -0.23 26.25 4.28
CA LYS A 93 -1.14 27.36 3.90
C LYS A 93 -1.08 27.80 2.44
N PHE A 94 -0.39 27.04 1.57
CA PHE A 94 -0.35 27.33 0.14
C PHE A 94 -1.71 27.10 -0.51
N SER A 95 -2.17 28.08 -1.28
CA SER A 95 -3.41 28.04 -2.05
C SER A 95 -3.12 27.68 -3.50
N PHE A 96 -3.80 26.68 -4.04
CA PHE A 96 -3.54 26.15 -5.37
C PHE A 96 -4.82 25.66 -6.05
N CYS A 97 -4.76 25.49 -7.37
CA CYS A 97 -5.86 24.96 -8.17
C CYS A 97 -5.87 23.43 -8.16
N TRP A 98 -7.00 22.81 -7.79
CA TRP A 98 -7.16 21.35 -7.74
C TRP A 98 -6.98 20.65 -9.12
N ILE A 99 -7.25 21.39 -10.20
CA ILE A 99 -7.21 20.88 -11.57
C ILE A 99 -5.76 20.78 -12.06
N CYS A 100 -5.01 21.89 -12.03
CA CYS A 100 -3.66 21.95 -12.57
C CYS A 100 -2.54 21.84 -11.53
N LEU A 101 -2.86 21.87 -10.22
CA LEU A 101 -1.91 21.94 -9.12
C LEU A 101 -0.98 23.17 -9.13
N GLY A 102 -1.30 24.19 -9.93
CA GLY A 102 -0.60 25.46 -9.99
C GLY A 102 -1.02 26.43 -8.90
N ASP A 103 -0.22 27.49 -8.72
CA ASP A 103 -0.51 28.58 -7.78
C ASP A 103 -1.87 29.21 -8.06
N TRP A 104 -2.65 29.43 -7.00
CA TRP A 104 -3.93 30.10 -7.13
C TRP A 104 -3.79 31.57 -7.52
N ALA A 105 -2.68 32.23 -7.18
CA ALA A 105 -2.46 33.64 -7.52
C ALA A 105 -2.52 33.91 -9.04
N THR A 106 -2.25 32.90 -9.87
CA THR A 106 -2.32 33.01 -11.33
C THR A 106 -3.72 32.75 -11.89
N HIS A 107 -4.72 32.48 -11.05
CA HIS A 107 -6.09 32.15 -11.44
C HIS A 107 -7.03 33.32 -11.16
N SER A 108 -7.82 33.71 -12.16
CA SER A 108 -8.77 34.83 -12.07
C SER A 108 -10.20 34.43 -11.72
N ASN A 109 -10.54 33.14 -11.78
CA ASN A 109 -11.91 32.64 -11.55
C ASN A 109 -11.89 31.44 -10.57
N HIS A 110 -12.80 31.45 -9.59
CA HIS A 110 -12.93 30.40 -8.56
C HIS A 110 -13.44 29.06 -9.08
N PHE A 111 -14.16 29.06 -10.21
CA PHE A 111 -14.76 27.84 -10.76
C PHE A 111 -13.99 27.28 -11.94
N ASN A 112 -13.25 28.11 -12.67
CA ASN A 112 -12.59 27.72 -13.92
C ASN A 112 -11.07 27.80 -13.83
N CYS A 113 -10.42 26.73 -14.31
CA CYS A 113 -8.98 26.69 -14.48
C CYS A 113 -8.60 27.37 -15.81
N ASN A 114 -7.65 28.31 -15.79
CA ASN A 114 -7.16 28.99 -17.00
C ASN A 114 -6.03 28.22 -17.72
N THR A 115 -5.56 27.12 -17.13
CA THR A 115 -4.51 26.29 -17.71
C THR A 115 -5.00 25.60 -19.00
N PRO A 116 -4.21 25.57 -20.08
CA PRO A 116 -4.61 24.93 -21.34
C PRO A 116 -5.09 23.49 -21.15
N LEU A 117 -6.20 23.13 -21.81
CA LEU A 117 -6.82 21.80 -21.67
C LEU A 117 -5.86 20.64 -22.01
N LYS A 118 -4.92 20.85 -22.93
CA LYS A 118 -3.88 19.85 -23.27
C LYS A 118 -3.03 19.53 -22.04
N VAL A 119 -2.49 20.56 -21.38
CA VAL A 119 -1.70 20.43 -20.15
C VAL A 119 -2.51 19.79 -19.03
N VAL A 120 -3.78 20.19 -18.86
CA VAL A 120 -4.67 19.58 -17.85
C VAL A 120 -4.89 18.09 -18.12
N LYS A 121 -5.05 17.69 -19.39
CA LYS A 121 -5.20 16.27 -19.76
C LYS A 121 -3.93 15.48 -19.46
N GLU A 122 -2.76 16.01 -19.82
CA GLU A 122 -1.47 15.39 -19.53
C GLU A 122 -1.23 15.22 -18.02
N LEU A 123 -1.54 16.23 -17.20
CA LEU A 123 -1.44 16.15 -15.74
C LEU A 123 -2.37 15.09 -15.15
N LYS A 124 -3.61 14.99 -15.66
CA LYS A 124 -4.55 13.94 -15.24
C LYS A 124 -4.04 12.55 -15.61
N GLN A 125 -3.54 12.36 -16.82
CA GLN A 125 -2.97 11.09 -17.27
C GLN A 125 -1.75 10.69 -16.43
N LYS A 126 -0.87 11.65 -16.12
CA LYS A 126 0.28 11.42 -15.22
C LYS A 126 -0.18 10.97 -13.84
N GLN A 127 -1.18 11.65 -13.25
CA GLN A 127 -1.76 11.28 -11.97
C GLN A 127 -2.42 9.90 -12.00
N GLU A 128 -3.12 9.55 -13.07
CA GLU A 128 -3.73 8.22 -13.24
C GLU A 128 -2.68 7.12 -13.40
N LYS A 129 -1.60 7.38 -14.15
CA LYS A 129 -0.48 6.46 -14.31
C LYS A 129 0.21 6.20 -12.98
N GLU A 130 0.62 7.26 -12.28
CA GLU A 130 1.16 7.14 -10.92
C GLU A 130 0.19 6.33 -10.07
N LYS A 131 -1.14 6.58 -10.18
CA LYS A 131 -2.15 5.86 -9.42
C LYS A 131 -2.14 4.35 -9.64
N LYS A 132 -2.02 3.94 -10.91
CA LYS A 132 -1.91 2.52 -11.27
C LYS A 132 -0.59 1.91 -10.80
N ASP A 133 0.52 2.63 -10.95
CA ASP A 133 1.85 2.14 -10.59
C ASP A 133 1.94 1.85 -9.08
N ALA A 134 1.47 2.76 -8.22
CA ALA A 134 1.50 2.50 -6.77
C ALA A 134 0.47 1.45 -6.33
N GLN A 135 -0.67 1.30 -7.03
CA GLN A 135 -1.58 0.19 -6.77
C GLN A 135 -0.91 -1.16 -7.08
N TYR A 136 -0.19 -1.24 -8.21
CA TYR A 136 0.56 -2.43 -8.58
C TYR A 136 1.66 -2.75 -7.56
N LEU A 137 2.42 -1.76 -7.09
CA LEU A 137 3.42 -1.96 -6.03
C LEU A 137 2.79 -2.50 -4.74
N LEU A 138 1.65 -1.96 -4.31
CA LEU A 138 0.93 -2.46 -3.13
C LEU A 138 0.43 -3.90 -3.31
N GLU A 139 0.03 -4.27 -4.52
CA GLU A 139 -0.38 -5.64 -4.85
C GLU A 139 0.82 -6.60 -4.84
N LEU A 140 1.99 -6.17 -5.34
CA LEU A 140 3.24 -6.93 -5.24
C LEU A 140 3.67 -7.12 -3.78
N GLU A 141 3.67 -6.07 -2.96
CA GLU A 141 3.99 -6.16 -1.52
C GLU A 141 3.10 -7.16 -0.80
N LYS A 142 1.79 -7.15 -1.10
CA LYS A 142 0.85 -8.14 -0.56
C LYS A 142 1.17 -9.56 -1.00
N ALA A 143 1.59 -9.76 -2.24
CA ALA A 143 1.97 -11.06 -2.75
C ALA A 143 3.29 -11.59 -2.14
N PHE A 144 4.23 -10.70 -1.82
CA PHE A 144 5.42 -11.05 -1.03
C PHE A 144 5.06 -11.40 0.41
N ALA A 145 4.23 -10.57 1.07
CA ALA A 145 3.79 -10.80 2.45
C ALA A 145 2.91 -12.06 2.62
N SER A 146 2.23 -12.50 1.56
CA SER A 146 1.46 -13.75 1.57
C SER A 146 2.27 -14.99 1.16
N GLY A 147 3.56 -14.82 0.86
CA GLY A 147 4.44 -15.91 0.41
C GLY A 147 4.13 -16.42 -1.01
N SER A 148 3.26 -15.75 -1.76
CA SER A 148 2.86 -16.14 -3.12
C SER A 148 3.90 -15.78 -4.19
N LEU A 149 4.81 -14.84 -3.88
CA LEU A 149 5.95 -14.44 -4.68
C LEU A 149 7.19 -14.50 -3.79
N ARG A 150 8.23 -15.21 -4.23
CA ARG A 150 9.55 -15.19 -3.58
C ARG A 150 10.54 -14.52 -4.53
N VAL A 151 11.30 -13.56 -4.03
CA VAL A 151 12.52 -13.12 -4.72
C VAL A 151 13.53 -14.23 -4.53
N THR A 152 13.70 -15.08 -5.53
CA THR A 152 14.88 -15.93 -5.61
C THR A 152 16.04 -15.03 -6.04
N CYS A 153 16.96 -14.77 -5.12
CA CYS A 153 18.31 -14.37 -5.49
C CYS A 153 18.94 -15.44 -6.39
#